data_AF-A0A0Q9ZYT8-F1
#
_entry.id   AF-A0A0Q9ZYT8-F1
#
_cell.length_a   1.000
_cell.length_b   1.000
_cell.length_c   1.000
_cell.angle_alpha   90.00
_cell.angle_beta   90.00
_cell.angle_gamma   90.00
#
_symmetry.space_group_name_H-M   'P 1'
#
loop_
_entity.id
_entity.type
_entity.pdbx_description
1 polymer ?
#
loop_
_entity_poly.entity_id
_entity_poly.type
_entity_poly.pdbx_seq_one_letter_code
_entity_poly.pdbx_strand_id
1 'polypeptide(L)'
;MSLKLIFSANADQSDIQLCEDYWAYGHDGRYIEHIEMLCKQYRIDYHTLFSVLAKCQAYLDDVHCEYCGRPYQLYVPADIPYIRKQSSWFCESCISFSGGQLIVGR
;
A
#
# COMPACT_ATOMS: atom_id res chain seq x y z
N MET A 1 -15.90 1.04 -1.92
CA MET A 1 -14.74 0.21 -2.35
C MET A 1 -13.52 1.04 -2.09
N SER A 2 -12.89 0.82 -0.94
CA SER A 2 -12.00 1.78 -0.31
C SER A 2 -10.69 1.12 0.04
N LEU A 3 -9.61 1.84 -0.23
CA LEU A 3 -8.35 1.64 0.45
C LEU A 3 -8.60 1.57 1.96
N LYS A 4 -8.08 0.54 2.62
CA LYS A 4 -8.17 0.36 4.06
C LYS A 4 -6.80 0.55 4.69
N LEU A 5 -6.71 1.47 5.64
CA LEU A 5 -5.50 1.70 6.42
C LEU A 5 -5.60 1.00 7.77
N ILE A 6 -4.52 0.32 8.15
CA ILE A 6 -4.34 -0.28 9.47
C ILE A 6 -3.11 0.37 10.11
N PHE A 7 -3.30 0.98 11.27
CA PHE A 7 -2.25 1.70 11.98
C PHE A 7 -1.63 0.83 13.08
N SER A 8 -0.35 1.03 13.35
CA SER A 8 0.32 0.43 14.48
C SER A 8 -0.21 1.00 15.80
N ALA A 9 -0.11 0.22 16.87
CA ALA A 9 -0.61 0.63 18.19
C ALA A 9 0.13 1.85 18.80
N ASN A 10 1.30 2.20 18.26
CA ASN A 10 2.11 3.34 18.68
C ASN A 10 2.03 4.54 17.72
N ALA A 11 1.14 4.50 16.72
CA ALA A 11 0.89 5.66 15.87
C ALA A 11 0.10 6.71 16.64
N ASP A 12 0.59 7.95 16.65
CA ASP A 12 -0.16 9.08 17.18
C ASP A 12 -1.07 9.72 16.11
N GLN A 13 -1.84 10.75 16.50
CA GLN A 13 -2.77 11.42 15.59
C GLN A 13 -2.07 12.09 14.40
N SER A 14 -0.84 12.58 14.58
CA SER A 14 -0.07 13.20 13.51
C SER A 14 0.47 12.15 12.54
N ASP A 15 0.91 11.00 13.06
CA ASP A 15 1.29 9.84 12.24
C ASP A 15 0.11 9.38 11.37
N ILE A 16 -1.08 9.25 11.97
CA ILE A 16 -2.32 8.84 11.29
C ILE A 16 -2.64 9.80 10.16
N GLN A 17 -2.67 11.12 10.43
CA GLN A 17 -2.99 12.12 9.42
C GLN A 17 -1.98 12.13 8.26
N LEU A 18 -0.67 12.02 8.56
CA LEU A 18 0.35 11.97 7.53
C LEU A 18 0.20 10.73 6.64
N CYS A 19 -0.12 9.58 7.24
CA CYS A 19 -0.43 8.36 6.49
C CYS A 19 -1.68 8.53 5.61
N GLU A 20 -2.76 9.08 6.13
CA GLU A 20 -3.98 9.34 5.35
C GLU A 20 -3.71 10.27 4.16
N ASP A 21 -3.00 11.38 4.37
CA ASP A 21 -2.62 12.33 3.32
C ASP A 21 -1.70 11.68 2.27
N TYR A 22 -0.75 10.84 2.70
CA TYR A 22 0.10 10.06 1.79
C TYR A 22 -0.73 9.14 0.90
N TRP A 23 -1.67 8.42 1.49
CA TRP A 23 -2.53 7.46 0.80
C TRP A 23 -3.66 8.12 -0.02
N ALA A 24 -3.94 9.40 0.20
CA ALA A 24 -4.88 10.21 -0.59
C ALA A 24 -4.32 10.70 -1.93
N TYR A 25 -3.17 10.19 -2.38
CA TYR A 25 -2.58 10.52 -3.68
C TYR A 25 -3.57 10.32 -4.84
N GLY A 26 -3.76 11.36 -5.65
CA GLY A 26 -4.78 11.41 -6.71
C GLY A 26 -4.49 10.58 -7.97
N HIS A 27 -3.39 9.82 -8.01
CA HIS A 27 -3.02 8.96 -9.14
C HIS A 27 -2.84 9.67 -10.49
N ASP A 28 -2.39 10.93 -10.47
CA ASP A 28 -2.24 11.80 -11.64
C ASP A 28 -0.86 11.70 -12.32
N GLY A 29 -0.04 10.74 -11.92
CA GLY A 29 1.32 10.53 -12.41
C GLY A 29 2.40 11.38 -11.72
N ARG A 30 2.03 12.24 -10.77
CA ARG A 30 2.94 13.16 -10.07
C ARG A 30 3.29 12.68 -8.66
N TYR A 31 3.61 11.39 -8.54
CA TYR A 31 3.88 10.75 -7.24
C TYR A 31 5.04 11.41 -6.49
N ILE A 32 6.14 11.74 -7.18
CA ILE A 32 7.29 12.39 -6.55
C ILE A 32 6.91 13.78 -6.00
N GLU A 33 6.14 14.56 -6.76
CA GLU A 33 5.65 15.87 -6.31
C GLU A 33 4.75 15.74 -5.08
N HIS A 34 3.89 14.71 -5.02
CA HIS A 34 3.07 14.40 -3.85
C HIS A 34 3.93 14.18 -2.59
N ILE A 35 5.00 13.39 -2.70
CA ILE A 35 5.95 13.17 -1.59
C ILE A 35 6.63 14.46 -1.15
N GLU A 36 7.10 15.26 -2.11
CA GLU A 36 7.74 16.55 -1.83
C GLU A 36 6.79 17.53 -1.14
N MET A 37 5.51 17.57 -1.55
CA MET A 37 4.49 18.40 -0.93
C MET A 37 4.24 17.99 0.52
N LEU A 38 4.13 16.70 0.81
CA LEU A 38 3.95 16.20 2.18
C LEU A 38 5.14 16.56 3.07
N CYS A 39 6.37 16.36 2.59
CA CYS A 39 7.57 16.75 3.33
C CYS A 39 7.56 18.24 3.68
N LYS A 40 7.16 19.11 2.73
CA LYS A 40 7.05 20.56 2.95
C LYS A 40 5.91 20.91 3.92
N GLN A 41 4.73 20.31 3.74
CA GLN A 41 3.53 20.57 4.55
C GLN A 41 3.77 20.22 6.03
N TYR A 42 4.37 19.07 6.29
CA TYR A 42 4.64 18.57 7.63
C TYR A 42 6.00 19.05 8.18
N ARG A 43 6.81 19.74 7.38
CA ARG A 43 8.16 20.23 7.71
C ARG A 43 9.09 19.10 8.18
N ILE A 44 9.06 18.00 7.45
CA ILE A 44 9.85 16.80 7.71
C ILE A 44 10.73 16.46 6.51
N ASP A 45 11.76 15.64 6.73
CA ASP A 45 12.54 15.04 5.65
C ASP A 45 11.95 13.69 5.19
N TYR A 46 12.51 13.15 4.10
CA TYR A 46 12.11 11.85 3.56
C TYR A 46 12.28 10.72 4.58
N HIS A 47 13.35 10.72 5.37
CA HIS A 47 13.61 9.66 6.35
C HIS A 47 12.50 9.60 7.40
N THR A 48 12.11 10.76 7.92
CA THR A 48 11.02 10.92 8.87
C THR A 48 9.69 10.51 8.24
N LEU A 49 9.41 10.95 7.02
CA LEU A 49 8.21 10.54 6.28
C LEU A 49 8.11 9.01 6.21
N PHE A 50 9.13 8.33 5.68
CA PHE A 50 9.09 6.86 5.54
C PHE A 50 9.10 6.12 6.88
N SER A 51 9.68 6.71 7.92
CA SER A 51 9.58 6.17 9.30
C SER A 51 8.15 6.22 9.83
N VAL A 52 7.39 7.28 9.50
CA VAL A 52 5.96 7.37 9.84
C VAL A 52 5.15 6.41 8.98
N LEU A 53 5.40 6.33 7.67
CA LEU A 53 4.68 5.43 6.78
C LEU A 53 4.85 3.95 7.15
N ALA A 54 5.96 3.56 7.77
CA ALA A 54 6.15 2.22 8.31
C ALA A 54 5.15 1.85 9.44
N LYS A 55 4.47 2.84 10.04
CA LYS A 55 3.44 2.67 11.06
C LYS A 55 2.05 2.44 10.48
N CYS A 56 1.86 2.52 9.16
CA CYS A 56 0.57 2.26 8.53
C CYS A 56 0.69 1.25 7.38
N GLN A 57 -0.22 0.28 7.37
CA GLN A 57 -0.36 -0.68 6.28
C GLN A 57 -1.60 -0.35 5.49
N ALA A 58 -1.54 -0.52 4.17
CA ALA A 58 -2.66 -0.25 3.29
C ALA A 58 -3.09 -1.50 2.54
N TYR A 59 -4.40 -1.69 2.42
CA TYR A 59 -5.01 -2.83 1.75
C TYR A 59 -6.08 -2.38 0.76
N LEU A 60 -6.19 -3.07 -0.37
CA LEU A 60 -7.34 -2.96 -1.26
C LEU A 60 -8.36 -4.02 -0.88
N ASP A 61 -9.45 -3.60 -0.24
CA ASP A 61 -10.59 -4.47 0.08
C ASP A 61 -11.40 -4.86 -1.17
N ASP A 62 -11.04 -4.37 -2.36
CA ASP A 62 -11.65 -4.74 -3.64
C ASP A 62 -10.77 -5.68 -4.49
N VAL A 63 -9.54 -5.95 -4.06
CA VAL A 63 -8.61 -6.85 -4.76
C VAL A 63 -8.18 -7.93 -3.78
N HIS A 64 -8.49 -9.20 -4.10
CA HIS A 64 -8.23 -10.32 -3.20
C HIS A 64 -7.50 -11.44 -3.93
N CYS A 65 -6.74 -12.21 -3.17
CA CYS A 65 -6.10 -13.41 -3.67
C CYS A 65 -7.20 -14.39 -4.09
N GLU A 66 -7.19 -14.83 -5.35
CA GLU A 66 -8.20 -15.77 -5.86
C GLU A 66 -8.23 -17.09 -5.10
N TYR A 67 -7.09 -17.47 -4.50
CA TYR A 67 -6.98 -18.71 -3.77
C TYR A 67 -7.46 -18.61 -2.31
N CYS A 68 -6.93 -17.68 -1.52
CA CYS A 68 -7.19 -17.60 -0.07
C CYS A 68 -8.08 -16.43 0.36
N GLY A 69 -8.50 -15.56 -0.58
CA GLY A 69 -9.36 -14.42 -0.30
C GLY A 69 -8.72 -13.29 0.50
N ARG A 70 -7.41 -13.34 0.80
CA ARG A 70 -6.72 -12.25 1.51
C ARG A 70 -6.72 -10.98 0.66
N PRO A 71 -6.93 -9.79 1.24
CA PRO A 71 -6.87 -8.53 0.50
C PRO A 71 -5.44 -8.21 0.04
N TYR A 72 -5.30 -7.46 -1.05
CA TYR A 72 -4.01 -7.03 -1.58
C TYR A 72 -3.38 -5.99 -0.67
N GLN A 73 -2.17 -6.26 -0.17
CA GLN A 73 -1.38 -5.28 0.59
C GLN A 73 -0.63 -4.35 -0.37
N LEU A 74 -0.84 -3.05 -0.23
CA LEU A 74 -0.14 -2.02 -1.00
C LEU A 74 1.06 -1.48 -0.23
N TYR A 75 2.09 -1.09 -1.00
CA TYR A 75 3.28 -0.42 -0.49
C TYR A 75 3.38 1.03 -0.99
N VAL A 76 2.85 1.32 -2.18
CA VAL A 76 2.89 2.64 -2.81
C VAL A 76 1.52 2.98 -3.41
N PRO A 77 0.95 4.17 -3.16
CA PRO A 77 -0.36 4.54 -3.69
C PRO A 77 -0.35 4.69 -5.22
N ALA A 78 0.80 4.98 -5.84
CA ALA A 78 0.92 5.06 -7.29
C ALA A 78 0.60 3.73 -8.01
N ASP A 79 0.69 2.60 -7.31
CA ASP A 79 0.42 1.28 -7.91
C ASP A 79 -1.08 0.95 -7.98
N ILE A 80 -1.94 1.67 -7.23
CA ILE A 80 -3.38 1.37 -7.12
C ILE A 80 -4.06 1.20 -8.49
N PRO A 81 -3.90 2.12 -9.47
CA PRO A 81 -4.54 1.97 -10.78
C PRO A 81 -4.02 0.76 -11.55
N TYR A 82 -2.75 0.39 -11.38
CA TYR A 82 -2.17 -0.77 -12.04
C TYR A 82 -2.69 -2.07 -11.43
N ILE A 83 -2.68 -2.18 -10.09
CA ILE A 83 -3.19 -3.37 -9.38
C ILE A 83 -4.67 -3.60 -9.68
N ARG A 84 -5.49 -2.55 -9.67
CA ARG A 84 -6.93 -2.65 -9.99
C ARG A 84 -7.24 -3.02 -11.45
N LYS A 85 -6.29 -2.85 -12.37
CA LYS A 85 -6.45 -3.29 -13.76
C LYS A 85 -6.16 -4.78 -13.96
N GLN A 86 -5.55 -5.44 -12.98
CA GLN A 86 -5.28 -6.88 -13.07
C GLN A 86 -6.59 -7.64 -12.96
N SER A 87 -6.81 -8.61 -13.85
CA SER A 87 -7.99 -9.47 -13.83
C SER A 87 -7.95 -10.51 -12.72
N SER A 88 -6.75 -10.87 -12.25
CA SER A 88 -6.48 -11.98 -11.34
C SER A 88 -5.22 -11.70 -10.52
N TRP A 89 -5.21 -12.07 -9.24
CA TRP A 89 -4.03 -11.99 -8.38
C TRP A 89 -3.96 -13.15 -7.38
N PHE A 90 -2.75 -13.62 -7.11
CA PHE A 90 -2.45 -14.59 -6.06
C PHE A 90 -1.43 -13.99 -5.10
N CYS A 91 -1.65 -14.10 -3.80
CA CYS A 91 -0.71 -13.60 -2.81
C CYS A 91 0.56 -14.47 -2.76
N GLU A 92 1.67 -13.88 -2.31
CA GLU A 92 2.97 -14.56 -2.21
C GLU A 92 2.91 -15.84 -1.37
N SER A 93 2.05 -15.88 -0.33
CA SER A 93 1.89 -17.09 0.48
C SER A 93 1.22 -18.25 -0.26
N CYS A 94 0.41 -17.96 -1.28
CA CYS A 94 -0.25 -18.98 -2.10
C CYS A 94 0.59 -19.36 -3.32
N ILE A 95 1.45 -18.46 -3.78
CA ILE A 95 2.43 -18.74 -4.83
C ILE A 95 3.61 -19.48 -4.18
N SER A 96 3.62 -20.80 -4.32
CA SER A 96 4.79 -21.62 -3.98
C SER A 96 5.65 -21.82 -5.24
N PHE A 97 6.96 -21.59 -5.12
CA PHE A 97 7.90 -21.89 -6.20
C PHE A 97 8.50 -23.27 -5.96
N SER A 98 8.18 -24.25 -6.82
CA SER A 98 8.84 -25.55 -6.79
C SER A 98 9.25 -25.96 -8.21
N GLY A 99 10.55 -26.27 -8.38
CA GLY A 99 11.08 -26.83 -9.63
C GLY A 99 11.09 -25.91 -10.85
N GLY A 100 11.02 -24.58 -10.70
CA GLY A 100 11.03 -23.65 -11.84
C GLY A 100 9.64 -23.26 -12.36
N GLN A 101 8.56 -23.73 -11.72
CA GLN A 101 7.19 -23.38 -12.03
C GLN A 101 6.51 -22.73 -10.82
N LEU A 102 5.66 -21.72 -11.09
CA LEU A 102 4.78 -21.13 -10.09
C LEU A 102 3.63 -22.11 -9.86
N ILE A 103 3.56 -22.68 -8.66
CA ILE A 103 2.48 -23.58 -8.25
C ILE A 103 1.63 -22.86 -7.21
N VAL A 104 0.33 -22.74 -7.48
CA VAL A 104 -0.63 -22.26 -6.48
C VAL A 104 -0.95 -23.43 -5.56
N GLY A 105 -0.47 -23.37 -4.32
CA GLY A 105 -0.59 -24.45 -3.34
C GLY A 105 -1.99 -24.51 -2.73
N ARG A 106 -2.49 -25.73 -2.48
CA ARG A 106 -3.81 -25.97 -1.90
C ARG A 106 -3.78 -26.16 -0.39
#